data_AF-A0A556MHH2-F1
#
_entry.id   AF-A0A556MHH2-F1
#
_cell.length_a   1.000
_cell.length_b   1.000
_cell.length_c   1.000
_cell.angle_alpha   90.00
_cell.angle_beta   90.00
_cell.angle_gamma   90.00
#
_symmetry.space_group_name_H-M   'P 1'
#
loop_
_entity.id
_entity.type
_entity.pdbx_description
1 polymer ?
#
loop_
_entity_poly.entity_id
_entity_poly.type
_entity_poly.pdbx_seq_one_letter_code
_entity_poly.pdbx_strand_id
1 'polypeptide(L)'
;MTATIYYTIVNDAGEHKITITPVSQFIPGSNLCATGIFKLTENGNSIGDIIFDDNMKQWEYTGLGDLTHQDAAEIAGFIQIKNASGANNNKAV
;
A
#
# COMPACT_ATOMS: atom_id res chain seq x y z
N MET A 1 1.89 0.89 -14.21
CA MET A 1 3.18 0.30 -13.81
C MET A 1 3.01 -0.27 -12.40
N THR A 2 3.04 -1.59 -12.25
CA THR A 2 2.87 -2.33 -11.00
C THR A 2 4.24 -2.53 -10.32
N ALA A 3 4.89 -1.44 -9.92
CA ALA A 3 6.19 -1.55 -9.28
C ALA A 3 6.01 -1.93 -7.80
N THR A 4 6.70 -2.98 -7.37
CA THR A 4 6.88 -3.29 -5.95
C THR A 4 7.64 -2.16 -5.27
N ILE A 5 7.25 -1.86 -4.05
CA ILE A 5 7.73 -0.72 -3.26
C ILE A 5 8.33 -1.29 -1.97
N TYR A 6 9.46 -0.74 -1.55
CA TYR A 6 10.07 -1.06 -0.25
C TYR A 6 9.88 0.11 0.69
N TYR A 7 9.49 -0.19 1.93
CA TYR A 7 9.28 0.77 3.01
C TYR A 7 9.90 0.22 4.29
N THR A 8 10.52 1.10 5.08
CA THR A 8 11.13 0.72 6.36
C THR A 8 10.45 1.51 7.46
N ILE A 9 9.92 0.80 8.46
CA ILE A 9 9.43 1.39 9.70
C ILE A 9 10.48 1.16 10.79
N VAL A 10 10.71 2.17 11.62
CA VAL A 10 11.57 2.06 12.80
C VAL A 10 10.72 2.42 14.01
N ASN A 11 10.44 1.44 14.85
CA ASN A 11 9.67 1.60 16.08
C ASN A 11 10.43 1.01 17.28
N ASP A 12 9.81 1.02 18.47
CA ASP A 12 10.43 0.48 19.69
C ASP A 12 10.71 -1.04 19.63
N ALA A 13 10.07 -1.77 18.71
CA ALA A 13 10.31 -3.19 18.47
C ALA A 13 11.48 -3.45 17.50
N GLY A 14 11.89 -2.44 16.73
CA GLY A 14 13.06 -2.47 15.85
C GLY A 14 12.80 -1.94 14.45
N GLU A 15 13.68 -2.33 13.52
CA GLU A 15 13.55 -2.01 12.10
C GLU A 15 12.71 -3.07 11.39
N HIS A 16 11.61 -2.64 10.80
CA HIS A 16 10.65 -3.45 10.06
C HIS A 16 10.74 -3.17 8.57
N LYS A 17 11.10 -4.18 7.77
CA LYS A 17 11.31 -4.03 6.31
C LYS A 17 10.09 -4.55 5.57
N ILE A 18 9.23 -3.62 5.18
CA ILE A 18 7.95 -3.89 4.55
C ILE A 18 8.09 -3.79 3.03
N THR A 19 7.66 -4.85 2.35
CA THR A 19 7.49 -4.87 0.90
C THR A 19 6.02 -4.67 0.59
N ILE A 20 5.71 -3.61 -0.16
CA ILE A 20 4.36 -3.21 -0.56
C ILE A 20 4.18 -3.57 -2.03
N THR A 21 3.23 -4.44 -2.33
CA THR A 21 2.95 -4.91 -3.69
C THR A 21 1.53 -4.54 -4.09
N PRO A 22 1.32 -3.76 -5.17
CA PRO A 22 -0.03 -3.49 -5.65
C PRO A 22 -0.66 -4.78 -6.19
N VAL A 23 -1.84 -5.11 -5.68
CA VAL A 23 -2.62 -6.27 -6.15
C VAL A 23 -3.48 -5.80 -7.30
N SER A 24 -3.19 -6.28 -8.50
CA SER A 24 -4.05 -6.10 -9.67
C SER A 24 -4.89 -7.37 -9.84
N GLN A 25 -6.12 -7.35 -9.34
CA GLN A 25 -7.07 -8.43 -9.58
C GLN A 25 -8.13 -7.98 -10.59
N PHE A 26 -8.34 -8.77 -11.63
CA PHE A 26 -9.42 -8.54 -12.57
C PHE A 26 -10.74 -8.93 -11.92
N ILE A 27 -11.72 -8.04 -11.97
CA ILE A 27 -13.07 -8.33 -11.49
C ILE A 27 -13.72 -9.27 -12.54
N PRO A 28 -14.06 -10.53 -12.18
CA PRO A 28 -14.62 -11.51 -13.12
C PRO A 28 -15.87 -10.97 -13.83
N GLY A 29 -15.92 -11.09 -15.16
CA GLY A 29 -17.03 -10.57 -15.95
C GLY A 29 -16.94 -9.07 -16.28
N SER A 30 -15.84 -8.40 -15.94
CA SER A 30 -15.56 -7.02 -16.35
C SER A 30 -14.14 -6.89 -16.91
N ASN A 31 -13.87 -5.80 -17.62
CA ASN A 31 -12.52 -5.41 -18.03
C ASN A 31 -11.86 -4.48 -16.99
N LEU A 32 -12.37 -4.44 -15.76
CA LEU A 32 -11.89 -3.58 -14.69
C LEU A 32 -10.92 -4.36 -13.80
N CYS A 33 -9.78 -3.74 -13.49
CA CYS A 33 -8.92 -4.17 -12.39
C CYS A 33 -9.40 -3.50 -11.11
N ALA A 34 -9.59 -4.26 -10.03
CA ALA A 34 -9.71 -3.65 -8.71
C ALA A 34 -8.37 -3.00 -8.38
N THR A 35 -8.36 -1.67 -8.38
CA THR A 35 -7.22 -0.84 -7.95
C THR A 35 -7.44 -0.42 -6.51
N GLY A 36 -6.36 -0.29 -5.73
CA GLY A 36 -6.46 0.18 -4.35
C GLY A 36 -6.10 -0.86 -3.29
N ILE A 37 -5.83 -2.11 -3.66
CA ILE A 37 -5.34 -3.12 -2.72
C ILE A 37 -3.80 -3.19 -2.81
N PHE A 38 -3.14 -3.06 -1.67
CA PHE A 38 -1.70 -3.12 -1.54
C PHE A 38 -1.35 -4.17 -0.48
N LYS A 39 -0.71 -5.24 -0.93
CA LYS A 39 -0.27 -6.32 -0.06
C LYS A 39 1.01 -5.93 0.66
N LEU A 40 1.04 -6.11 1.97
CA LEU A 40 2.21 -5.91 2.82
C LEU A 40 2.85 -7.26 3.14
N THR A 41 4.16 -7.35 2.92
CA THR A 41 4.96 -8.50 3.33
C THR A 41 6.21 -8.09 4.08
N GLU A 42 6.58 -8.85 5.11
CA GLU A 42 7.82 -8.68 5.87
C GLU A 42 8.51 -10.03 5.96
N ASN A 43 9.82 -10.08 5.67
CA ASN A 43 10.61 -11.31 5.67
C ASN A 43 9.99 -12.48 4.87
N GLY A 44 9.22 -12.16 3.82
CA GLY A 44 8.50 -13.13 3.00
C GLY A 44 7.12 -13.56 3.53
N ASN A 45 6.74 -13.15 4.73
CA ASN A 45 5.43 -13.41 5.31
C ASN A 45 4.45 -12.30 4.98
N SER A 46 3.20 -12.67 4.70
CA SER A 46 2.10 -11.71 4.54
C SER A 46 1.69 -11.20 5.90
N ILE A 47 1.81 -9.89 6.13
CA ILE A 47 1.45 -9.26 7.40
C ILE A 47 0.09 -8.56 7.34
N GLY A 48 -0.41 -8.31 6.14
CA GLY A 48 -1.73 -7.74 5.90
C GLY A 48 -1.85 -7.07 4.55
N ASP A 49 -3.00 -6.45 4.31
CA ASP A 49 -3.23 -5.62 3.14
C ASP A 49 -3.72 -4.23 3.56
N ILE A 50 -3.35 -3.21 2.79
CA ILE A 50 -3.97 -1.90 2.84
C ILE A 50 -4.92 -1.79 1.65
N ILE A 51 -6.19 -1.55 1.95
CA ILE A 51 -7.26 -1.44 0.96
C ILE A 51 -7.75 0.00 0.98
N PHE A 52 -7.58 0.69 -0.14
CA PHE A 52 -8.14 2.01 -0.36
C PHE A 52 -9.53 1.93 -0.97
N ASP A 53 -10.37 2.92 -0.65
CA ASP A 53 -11.58 3.18 -1.45
C ASP A 53 -11.21 3.65 -2.86
N ASP A 54 -12.22 3.73 -3.75
CA ASP A 54 -12.04 4.12 -5.15
C ASP A 54 -11.38 5.50 -5.34
N ASN A 55 -11.38 6.35 -4.29
CA ASN A 55 -10.81 7.69 -4.33
C ASN A 55 -9.48 7.82 -3.57
N MET A 56 -8.94 6.72 -3.03
CA MET A 56 -7.79 6.72 -2.13
C MET A 56 -7.93 7.70 -0.94
N LYS A 57 -9.14 7.97 -0.47
CA LYS A 57 -9.43 8.86 0.66
C LYS A 57 -9.59 8.10 1.96
N GLN A 58 -10.18 6.91 1.89
CA GLN A 58 -10.34 6.01 3.02
C GLN A 58 -9.45 4.80 2.80
N TRP A 59 -8.93 4.26 3.89
CA TRP A 59 -8.13 3.05 3.87
C TRP A 59 -8.53 2.15 5.02
N GLU A 60 -8.41 0.85 4.79
CA GLU A 60 -8.57 -0.20 5.78
C GLU A 60 -7.30 -1.04 5.81
N TYR A 61 -6.87 -1.45 7.00
CA TYR A 61 -5.79 -2.41 7.19
C TYR A 61 -6.37 -3.74 7.66
N THR A 62 -6.17 -4.79 6.87
CA THR A 62 -6.71 -6.14 7.12
C THR A 62 -5.73 -7.07 7.83
N GLY A 63 -4.52 -6.57 8.12
CA GLY A 63 -3.47 -7.38 8.71
C GLY A 63 -3.72 -7.74 10.17
N LEU A 64 -3.13 -8.87 10.56
CA LEU A 64 -3.12 -9.40 11.91
C LEU A 64 -1.65 -9.62 12.27
N GLY A 65 -1.12 -8.87 13.24
CA GLY A 65 0.29 -8.97 13.60
C GLY A 65 0.85 -7.72 14.30
N ASP A 66 2.17 -7.59 14.29
CA ASP A 66 2.95 -6.60 15.05
C ASP A 66 2.90 -5.17 14.50
N LEU A 67 2.32 -4.95 13.31
CA LEU A 67 2.09 -3.61 12.80
C LEU A 67 0.96 -2.95 13.57
N THR A 68 1.26 -1.83 14.22
CA THR A 68 0.25 -1.02 14.88
C THR A 68 -0.61 -0.30 13.84
N HIS A 69 -1.81 0.14 14.25
CA HIS A 69 -2.64 0.97 13.38
C HIS A 69 -1.93 2.25 12.94
N GLN A 70 -1.02 2.78 13.77
CA GLN A 70 -0.22 3.95 13.43
C GLN A 70 0.80 3.64 12.32
N ASP A 71 1.48 2.49 12.39
CA ASP A 71 2.40 2.05 11.34
C ASP A 71 1.67 1.84 10.00
N ALA A 72 0.48 1.22 10.06
CA ALA A 72 -0.37 1.05 8.89
C ALA A 72 -0.83 2.40 8.28
N ALA A 73 -1.13 3.39 9.12
CA ALA A 73 -1.48 4.73 8.67
C ALA A 73 -0.32 5.43 7.96
N GLU A 74 0.91 5.24 8.46
CA GLU A 74 2.12 5.78 7.82
C GLU A 74 2.35 5.17 6.44
N ILE A 75 2.23 3.84 6.33
CA ILE A 75 2.33 3.13 5.04
C ILE A 75 1.23 3.60 4.08
N ALA A 76 -0.02 3.74 4.56
CA ALA A 76 -1.14 4.22 3.74
C ALA A 76 -0.86 5.63 3.20
N GLY A 77 -0.40 6.55 4.04
CA GLY A 77 -0.01 7.90 3.63
C GLY A 77 1.11 7.90 2.59
N PHE A 78 2.12 7.04 2.77
CA PHE A 78 3.19 6.87 1.78
C PHE A 78 2.65 6.39 0.42
N ILE A 79 1.75 5.40 0.42
CA ILE A 79 1.12 4.88 -0.80
C ILE A 79 0.31 5.97 -1.50
N GLN A 80 -0.47 6.77 -0.75
CA GLN A 80 -1.23 7.90 -1.30
C GLN A 80 -0.31 8.93 -1.96
N ILE A 81 0.75 9.35 -1.27
CA ILE A 81 1.72 10.32 -1.82
C ILE A 81 2.35 9.77 -3.09
N LYS A 82 2.77 8.50 -3.10
CA LYS A 82 3.41 7.89 -4.27
C LYS A 82 2.46 7.74 -5.46
N ASN A 83 1.19 7.42 -5.24
CA ASN A 83 0.18 7.38 -6.31
C ASN A 83 -0.21 8.78 -6.79
N ALA A 84 -0.38 9.75 -5.88
CA ALA A 84 -0.62 11.15 -6.23
C ALA A 84 0.56 11.74 -7.01
N SER A 85 1.79 11.36 -6.66
CA SER A 85 2.98 11.81 -7.39
C SER A 85 3.18 11.09 -8.73
N GLY A 86 2.50 9.97 -8.96
CA GLY A 86 2.32 9.39 -10.30
C GLY A 86 1.39 10.22 -11.18
N ALA A 87 0.47 11.01 -10.58
CA ALA A 87 -0.50 11.86 -11.26
C ALA A 87 -0.01 13.30 -11.53
N ASN A 88 1.16 13.71 -11.03
CA ASN A 88 1.66 15.09 -11.15
C ASN A 88 2.99 15.21 -11.93
N ASN A 89 3.26 14.28 -12.86
CA ASN A 89 4.38 14.41 -13.80
C ASN A 89 4.13 15.41 -14.97
N ASN A 90 3.01 16.14 -14.96
CA ASN A 90 2.80 17.31 -15.82
C ASN A 90 2.53 18.56 -14.96
N LYS A 91 3.54 19.04 -14.24
CA LYS A 91 3.67 20.49 -14.01
C LYS A 91 4.96 20.95 -14.67
N ALA A 92 4.77 21.55 -15.83
CA ALA A 92 5.81 22.18 -16.63
C ALA A 92 6.71 23.08 -15.77
N VAL A 93 8.01 22.91 -15.97
CA VAL A 93 9.01 23.96 -15.72
C VAL A 93 8.81 25.07 -16.74
#